data_AF-A0A1F9ZQZ9-F1
#
_entry.id   AF-A0A1F9ZQZ9-F1
#
_cell.length_a   1.000
_cell.length_b   1.000
_cell.length_c   1.000
_cell.angle_alpha   90.00
_cell.angle_beta   90.00
_cell.angle_gamma   90.00
#
_symmetry.space_group_name_H-M   'P 1'
#
loop_
_entity.id
_entity.type
_entity.pdbx_description
1 polymer ?
#
loop_
_entity_poly.entity_id
_entity_poly.type
_entity_poly.pdbx_seq_one_letter_code
_entity_poly.pdbx_strand_id
1 'polypeptide(L)'
;MNKKFKIDPKYGLMIGVAFAQIVFGFSQNSGTEILSGLKSILTQPSSLISDYIGLGNMGAAFVNSGLVLLVLLLLLSFLKQELNGPLIAALFTIAGFAFFGKNLFNVWPILLGVYGYSIFKKEKFNKFLVAALFGTAMAPAISEIAFGSSLSLMVSLPLALFSGILLGFLIYPLAVSLINVHQGYNLYNIGFVVGMTGLVFVSILRSFGYVPTPKLIWTTGNNLVLGIYLITLFILILLYGFIMNNNSFRNVRKILGHSGKLMSDFIQLEGYGVTLINMGLVGLISVVYILLIQGDLNGPTIGGIFTVAGFGAFGKHPKNILPIFLGVLLGSLLKVFS
;
A
#
# COMPACT_ATOMS: atom_id res chain seq x y z
N MET A 1 8.61 -39.38 3.72
CA MET A 1 8.77 -38.31 4.75
C MET A 1 7.86 -37.13 4.39
N ASN A 2 6.67 -37.07 4.99
CA ASN A 2 5.73 -35.95 4.82
C ASN A 2 6.32 -34.69 5.47
N LYS A 3 6.96 -33.82 4.68
CA LYS A 3 7.17 -32.42 5.09
C LYS A 3 5.78 -31.78 5.18
N LYS A 4 5.19 -31.77 6.39
CA LYS A 4 4.03 -30.94 6.70
C LYS A 4 4.35 -29.53 6.20
N PHE A 5 3.51 -28.99 5.31
CA PHE A 5 3.62 -27.64 4.79
C PHE A 5 3.47 -26.67 5.96
N LYS A 6 4.58 -26.32 6.62
CA LYS A 6 4.58 -25.39 7.74
C LYS A 6 4.43 -24.01 7.13
N ILE A 7 3.24 -23.44 7.23
CA ILE A 7 2.96 -22.08 6.76
C ILE A 7 3.97 -21.17 7.44
N ASP A 8 4.75 -20.43 6.64
CA ASP A 8 5.70 -19.44 7.16
C ASP A 8 4.91 -18.46 8.04
N PRO A 9 5.28 -18.27 9.33
CA PRO A 9 4.57 -17.38 10.25
C PRO A 9 4.38 -15.97 9.67
N LYS A 10 5.26 -15.54 8.77
CA LYS A 10 5.17 -14.26 8.06
C LYS A 10 3.93 -14.20 7.15
N TYR A 11 3.67 -15.27 6.39
CA TYR A 11 2.44 -15.38 5.60
C TYR A 11 1.21 -15.48 6.49
N GLY A 12 1.30 -16.23 7.59
CA GLY A 12 0.21 -16.38 8.56
C GLY A 12 -0.30 -15.04 9.09
N LEU A 13 0.61 -14.14 9.49
CA LEU A 13 0.24 -12.79 9.94
C LEU A 13 -0.43 -11.98 8.83
N MET A 14 0.14 -11.97 7.62
CA MET A 14 -0.38 -11.17 6.51
C MET A 14 -1.78 -11.65 6.07
N ILE A 15 -1.99 -12.98 6.07
CA ILE A 15 -3.30 -13.58 5.85
C ILE A 15 -4.27 -13.16 6.97
N GLY A 16 -3.83 -13.20 8.24
CA GLY A 16 -4.60 -12.72 9.38
C GLY A 16 -5.04 -11.26 9.26
N VAL A 17 -4.14 -10.37 8.81
CA VAL A 17 -4.46 -8.95 8.54
C VAL A 17 -5.50 -8.83 7.43
N ALA A 18 -5.38 -9.62 6.36
CA ALA A 18 -6.35 -9.59 5.27
C ALA A 18 -7.75 -10.07 5.71
N PHE A 19 -7.81 -11.15 6.50
CA PHE A 19 -9.06 -11.62 7.07
C PHE A 19 -9.65 -10.64 8.08
N ALA A 20 -8.82 -9.99 8.92
CA ALA A 20 -9.29 -8.97 9.85
C ALA A 20 -10.02 -7.83 9.11
N GLN A 21 -9.50 -7.42 7.95
CA GLN A 21 -10.17 -6.42 7.11
C GLN A 21 -11.50 -6.93 6.55
N ILE A 22 -11.54 -8.16 6.01
CA ILE A 22 -12.78 -8.72 5.47
C ILE A 22 -13.85 -8.85 6.56
N VAL A 23 -13.48 -9.41 7.71
CA VAL A 23 -14.39 -9.57 8.86
C VAL A 23 -14.89 -8.21 9.34
N PHE A 24 -14.00 -7.22 9.46
CA PHE A 24 -14.42 -5.86 9.79
C PHE A 24 -15.38 -5.31 8.74
N GLY A 25 -15.12 -5.50 7.45
CA GLY A 25 -16.03 -5.05 6.40
C GLY A 25 -17.45 -5.61 6.52
N PHE A 26 -17.58 -6.91 6.77
CA PHE A 26 -18.88 -7.57 7.02
C PHE A 26 -19.56 -7.13 8.33
N SER A 27 -18.82 -6.57 9.28
CA SER A 27 -19.41 -6.01 10.50
C SER A 27 -20.03 -4.63 10.28
N GLN A 28 -19.66 -3.92 9.20
CA GLN A 28 -20.12 -2.54 8.95
C GLN A 28 -21.31 -2.46 7.99
N ASN A 29 -21.42 -3.38 7.03
CA ASN A 29 -22.47 -3.36 6.01
C ASN A 29 -22.98 -4.76 5.70
N SER A 30 -24.22 -4.83 5.18
CA SER A 30 -24.81 -6.09 4.75
C SER A 30 -24.10 -6.67 3.51
N GLY A 31 -24.19 -7.99 3.29
CA GLY A 31 -23.51 -8.64 2.17
C GLY A 31 -23.93 -8.09 0.80
N THR A 32 -25.20 -7.69 0.65
CA THR A 32 -25.72 -7.07 -0.58
C THR A 32 -25.15 -5.68 -0.82
N GLU A 33 -25.08 -4.84 0.23
CA GLU A 33 -24.42 -3.53 0.18
C GLU A 33 -22.95 -3.66 -0.18
N ILE A 34 -22.24 -4.62 0.41
CA ILE A 34 -20.82 -4.88 0.11
C ILE A 34 -20.65 -5.25 -1.36
N LEU A 35 -21.46 -6.16 -1.91
CA LEU A 35 -21.38 -6.54 -3.32
C LEU A 35 -21.66 -5.35 -4.27
N SER A 36 -22.66 -4.52 -3.93
CA SER A 36 -22.96 -3.30 -4.70
C SER A 36 -21.83 -2.26 -4.63
N GLY A 37 -21.22 -2.09 -3.46
CA GLY A 37 -20.08 -1.21 -3.25
C GLY A 37 -18.83 -1.71 -3.98
N LEU A 38 -18.55 -3.02 -3.95
CA LEU A 38 -17.45 -3.63 -4.70
C LEU A 38 -17.62 -3.45 -6.21
N LYS A 39 -18.84 -3.61 -6.73
CA LYS A 39 -19.13 -3.32 -8.14
C LYS A 39 -18.82 -1.86 -8.48
N SER A 40 -19.20 -0.93 -7.61
CA SER A 40 -18.90 0.51 -7.78
C SER A 40 -17.40 0.78 -7.78
N ILE A 41 -16.67 0.22 -6.82
CA ILE A 41 -15.19 0.32 -6.73
C ILE A 41 -14.48 -0.21 -7.99
N LEU A 42 -15.00 -1.29 -8.60
CA LEU A 42 -14.40 -1.91 -9.77
C LEU A 42 -14.71 -1.19 -11.09
N THR A 43 -15.83 -0.48 -11.17
CA THR A 43 -16.37 0.07 -12.44
C THR A 43 -16.36 1.59 -12.53
N GLN A 44 -15.91 2.28 -11.48
CA GLN A 44 -15.78 3.73 -11.47
C GLN A 44 -14.31 4.17 -11.63
N PRO A 45 -14.08 5.35 -12.25
CA PRO A 45 -12.75 5.95 -12.28
C PRO A 45 -12.27 6.19 -10.86
N SER A 46 -11.02 5.85 -10.61
CA SER A 46 -10.40 6.03 -9.31
C SER A 46 -9.29 7.06 -9.45
N SER A 47 -9.56 8.28 -9.03
CA SER A 47 -8.51 9.29 -8.93
C SER A 47 -7.63 9.00 -7.72
N LEU A 48 -6.43 9.60 -7.67
CA LEU A 48 -5.42 9.37 -6.62
C LEU A 48 -5.90 9.67 -5.19
N ILE A 49 -7.03 10.37 -5.01
CA ILE A 49 -7.62 10.72 -3.70
C ILE A 49 -9.10 10.32 -3.65
N SER A 50 -9.54 9.35 -4.45
CA SER A 50 -10.93 8.86 -4.38
C SER A 50 -11.08 7.82 -3.28
N ASP A 51 -11.66 8.23 -2.15
CA ASP A 51 -11.92 7.36 -1.01
C ASP A 51 -13.01 6.32 -1.30
N TYR A 52 -12.66 5.04 -1.18
CA TYR A 52 -13.59 3.93 -1.44
C TYR A 52 -14.66 3.77 -0.37
N ILE A 53 -14.45 4.31 0.84
CA ILE A 53 -15.50 4.36 1.86
C ILE A 53 -16.67 5.23 1.36
N GLY A 54 -16.36 6.36 0.72
CA GLY A 54 -17.37 7.25 0.14
C GLY A 54 -17.89 6.79 -1.22
N LEU A 55 -17.06 6.12 -2.02
CA LEU A 55 -17.43 5.65 -3.36
C LEU A 55 -18.35 4.42 -3.31
N GLY A 56 -18.08 3.46 -2.42
CA GLY A 56 -18.87 2.26 -2.25
C GLY A 56 -19.63 2.26 -0.92
N ASN A 57 -18.91 1.89 0.13
CA ASN A 57 -19.30 1.96 1.54
C ASN A 57 -18.11 1.45 2.37
N MET A 58 -18.18 1.60 3.69
CA MET A 58 -17.10 1.14 4.58
C MET A 58 -16.85 -0.36 4.43
N GLY A 59 -17.89 -1.18 4.41
CA GLY A 59 -17.77 -2.63 4.24
C GLY A 59 -17.05 -3.04 2.96
N ALA A 60 -17.46 -2.46 1.82
CA ALA A 60 -16.87 -2.74 0.51
C ALA A 60 -15.41 -2.30 0.41
N ALA A 61 -15.03 -1.15 0.99
CA ALA A 61 -13.65 -0.68 1.00
C ALA A 61 -12.72 -1.64 1.74
N PHE A 62 -13.15 -2.13 2.91
CA PHE A 62 -12.41 -3.09 3.72
C PHE A 62 -12.33 -4.48 3.08
N VAL A 63 -13.43 -4.97 2.51
CA VAL A 63 -13.44 -6.24 1.77
C VAL A 63 -12.55 -6.15 0.53
N ASN A 64 -12.59 -5.04 -0.22
CA ASN A 64 -11.69 -4.83 -1.36
C ASN A 64 -10.22 -4.90 -0.92
N SER A 65 -9.86 -4.20 0.15
CA SER A 65 -8.49 -4.20 0.66
C SER A 65 -8.02 -5.59 1.11
N GLY A 66 -8.86 -6.32 1.84
CA GLY A 66 -8.53 -7.69 2.25
C GLY A 66 -8.41 -8.65 1.07
N LEU A 67 -9.29 -8.57 0.08
CA LEU A 67 -9.25 -9.41 -1.12
C LEU A 67 -8.01 -9.14 -1.98
N VAL A 68 -7.68 -7.86 -2.22
CA VAL A 68 -6.47 -7.48 -2.96
C VAL A 68 -5.23 -8.03 -2.24
N LEU A 69 -5.16 -7.89 -0.91
CA LEU A 69 -4.05 -8.42 -0.12
C LEU A 69 -3.96 -9.96 -0.22
N LEU A 70 -5.08 -10.68 -0.09
CA LEU A 70 -5.12 -12.15 -0.20
C LEU A 70 -4.66 -12.63 -1.57
N VAL A 71 -5.17 -12.02 -2.65
CA VAL A 71 -4.83 -12.41 -4.02
C VAL A 71 -3.33 -12.25 -4.29
N LEU A 72 -2.72 -11.17 -3.80
CA LEU A 72 -1.28 -10.96 -3.94
C LEU A 72 -0.46 -11.89 -3.05
N LEU A 73 -0.93 -12.21 -1.84
CA LEU A 73 -0.29 -13.24 -1.01
C LEU A 73 -0.35 -14.61 -1.66
N LEU A 74 -1.47 -14.97 -2.30
CA LEU A 74 -1.59 -16.20 -3.09
C LEU A 74 -0.59 -16.20 -4.24
N LEU A 75 -0.48 -15.11 -4.99
CA LEU A 75 0.54 -14.96 -6.04
C LEU A 75 1.96 -15.19 -5.51
N LEU A 76 2.33 -14.53 -4.40
CA LEU A 76 3.65 -14.70 -3.78
C LEU A 76 3.90 -16.14 -3.29
N SER A 77 2.86 -16.78 -2.74
CA SER A 77 2.91 -18.18 -2.32
C SER A 77 3.09 -19.13 -3.50
N PHE A 78 2.39 -18.91 -4.62
CA PHE A 78 2.58 -19.69 -5.84
C PHE A 78 4.00 -19.54 -6.40
N LEU A 79 4.59 -18.35 -6.28
CA LEU A 79 5.97 -18.07 -6.66
C LEU A 79 7.00 -18.55 -5.63
N LYS A 80 6.55 -19.17 -4.52
CA LYS A 80 7.39 -19.63 -3.40
C LYS A 80 8.33 -18.55 -2.87
N GLN A 81 7.83 -17.30 -2.84
CA GLN A 81 8.62 -16.16 -2.43
C GLN A 81 8.67 -16.07 -0.90
N GLU A 82 9.87 -15.92 -0.32
CA GLU A 82 10.01 -15.60 1.10
C GLU A 82 9.70 -14.13 1.37
N LEU A 83 8.94 -13.87 2.44
CA LEU A 83 8.62 -12.50 2.85
C LEU A 83 9.79 -11.88 3.62
N ASN A 84 10.34 -10.81 3.07
CA ASN A 84 11.37 -9.97 3.66
C ASN A 84 10.81 -8.56 3.97
N GLY A 85 11.59 -7.69 4.59
CA GLY A 85 11.13 -6.36 5.01
C GLY A 85 10.50 -5.55 3.87
N PRO A 86 11.15 -5.42 2.70
CA PRO A 86 10.59 -4.72 1.54
C PRO A 86 9.26 -5.29 1.05
N LEU A 87 9.10 -6.62 1.02
CA LEU A 87 7.85 -7.25 0.58
C LEU A 87 6.72 -7.04 1.60
N ILE A 88 7.00 -7.11 2.90
CA ILE A 88 6.01 -6.77 3.93
C ILE A 88 5.60 -5.30 3.82
N ALA A 89 6.55 -4.39 3.62
CA ALA A 89 6.28 -2.98 3.41
C ALA A 89 5.40 -2.75 2.17
N ALA A 90 5.66 -3.47 1.08
CA ALA A 90 4.86 -3.41 -0.15
C ALA A 90 3.43 -3.92 0.09
N LEU A 91 3.27 -5.07 0.76
CA LEU A 91 1.96 -5.65 1.03
C LEU A 91 1.09 -4.77 1.94
N PHE A 92 1.67 -4.21 3.01
CA PHE A 92 0.96 -3.24 3.86
C PHE A 92 0.58 -1.97 3.08
N THR A 93 1.50 -1.46 2.24
CA THR A 93 1.20 -0.31 1.38
C THR A 93 0.07 -0.61 0.39
N ILE A 94 0.02 -1.83 -0.15
CA ILE A 94 -1.06 -2.23 -1.07
C ILE A 94 -2.38 -2.37 -0.34
N ALA A 95 -2.41 -3.00 0.84
CA ALA A 95 -3.61 -3.02 1.66
C ALA A 95 -4.09 -1.59 1.96
N GLY A 96 -3.18 -0.69 2.36
CA GLY A 96 -3.50 0.72 2.52
C GLY A 96 -4.08 1.39 1.27
N PHE A 97 -3.44 1.22 0.12
CA PHE A 97 -3.87 1.84 -1.14
C PHE A 97 -5.09 1.13 -1.75
N ALA A 98 -5.50 -0.02 -1.23
CA ALA A 98 -6.75 -0.65 -1.64
C ALA A 98 -7.98 -0.02 -0.97
N PHE A 99 -7.78 0.94 -0.06
CA PHE A 99 -8.86 1.83 0.38
C PHE A 99 -9.05 3.06 -0.54
N PHE A 100 -8.12 3.32 -1.46
CA PHE A 100 -8.23 4.41 -2.41
C PHE A 100 -7.41 4.12 -3.68
N GLY A 101 -8.07 3.99 -4.82
CA GLY A 101 -7.36 3.87 -6.10
C GLY A 101 -6.86 2.48 -6.49
N LYS A 102 -6.80 1.47 -5.60
CA LYS A 102 -6.46 0.07 -5.99
C LYS A 102 -7.59 -0.92 -5.76
N ASN A 103 -7.85 -1.74 -6.76
CA ASN A 103 -8.86 -2.80 -6.69
C ASN A 103 -8.39 -4.04 -7.47
N LEU A 104 -9.18 -5.11 -7.42
CA LEU A 104 -8.84 -6.37 -8.08
C LEU A 104 -8.73 -6.27 -9.60
N PHE A 105 -9.34 -5.27 -10.24
CA PHE A 105 -9.25 -5.08 -11.68
C PHE A 105 -7.93 -4.40 -12.07
N ASN A 106 -7.59 -3.29 -11.42
CA ASN A 106 -6.55 -2.39 -11.90
C ASN A 106 -5.11 -2.76 -11.49
N VAL A 107 -4.92 -3.70 -10.55
CA VAL A 107 -3.58 -4.14 -10.13
C VAL A 107 -2.87 -5.02 -11.16
N TRP A 108 -3.61 -5.83 -11.94
CA TRP A 108 -3.03 -6.85 -12.80
C TRP A 108 -2.21 -6.32 -13.98
N PRO A 109 -2.65 -5.29 -14.73
CA PRO A 109 -1.88 -4.85 -15.90
C PRO A 109 -0.48 -4.38 -15.54
N ILE A 110 -0.31 -3.72 -14.39
CA ILE A 110 1.01 -3.32 -13.88
C ILE A 110 1.88 -4.55 -13.57
N LEU A 111 1.32 -5.54 -12.87
CA LEU A 111 2.04 -6.78 -12.54
C LEU A 111 2.44 -7.55 -13.81
N LEU A 112 1.55 -7.61 -14.80
CA LEU A 112 1.82 -8.21 -16.10
C LEU A 112 2.91 -7.45 -16.87
N GLY A 113 2.93 -6.13 -16.78
CA GLY A 113 4.00 -5.30 -17.35
C GLY A 113 5.37 -5.64 -16.76
N VAL A 114 5.48 -5.70 -15.43
CA VAL A 114 6.74 -6.06 -14.76
C VAL A 114 7.11 -7.53 -15.02
N TYR A 115 6.13 -8.41 -15.13
CA TYR A 115 6.36 -9.79 -15.55
C TYR A 115 6.90 -9.86 -16.99
N GLY A 116 6.34 -9.10 -17.92
CA GLY A 116 6.86 -8.96 -19.29
C GLY A 116 8.30 -8.47 -19.31
N TYR A 117 8.66 -7.53 -18.43
CA TYR A 117 10.05 -7.09 -18.26
C TYR A 117 10.97 -8.22 -17.78
N SER A 118 10.50 -9.08 -16.87
CA SER A 118 11.27 -10.24 -16.41
C SER A 118 11.54 -11.25 -17.55
N ILE A 119 10.56 -11.46 -18.43
CA ILE A 119 10.73 -12.29 -19.64
C ILE A 119 11.74 -11.64 -20.58
N PHE A 120 11.63 -10.33 -20.82
CA PHE A 120 12.56 -9.59 -21.68
C PHE A 120 14.01 -9.70 -21.18
N LYS A 121 14.22 -9.63 -19.86
CA LYS A 121 15.54 -9.82 -19.24
C LYS A 121 15.95 -11.28 -19.08
N LYS A 122 15.10 -12.25 -19.41
CA LYS A 122 15.31 -13.70 -19.21
C LYS A 122 15.67 -14.03 -17.77
N GLU A 123 15.05 -13.33 -16.81
CA GLU A 123 15.28 -13.51 -15.38
C GLU A 123 14.01 -13.96 -14.65
N LYS A 124 14.17 -14.62 -13.50
CA LYS A 124 13.03 -15.06 -12.68
C LYS A 124 12.25 -13.84 -12.17
N PHE A 125 10.92 -13.89 -12.29
CA PHE A 125 10.02 -12.83 -11.84
C PHE A 125 10.22 -12.45 -10.36
N ASN A 126 10.61 -13.40 -9.51
CA ASN A 126 10.90 -13.21 -8.09
C ASN A 126 11.83 -12.01 -7.81
N LYS A 127 12.83 -11.77 -8.66
CA LYS A 127 13.77 -10.64 -8.51
C LYS A 127 13.09 -9.28 -8.63
N PHE A 128 11.98 -9.20 -9.36
CA PHE A 128 11.27 -7.97 -9.67
C PHE A 128 10.05 -7.75 -8.79
N LEU A 129 9.75 -8.65 -7.84
CA LEU A 129 8.50 -8.61 -7.06
C LEU A 129 8.32 -7.33 -6.23
N VAL A 130 9.39 -6.80 -5.63
CA VAL A 130 9.32 -5.54 -4.88
C VAL A 130 8.90 -4.39 -5.82
N ALA A 131 9.51 -4.32 -7.02
CA ALA A 131 9.15 -3.35 -8.04
C ALA A 131 7.73 -3.57 -8.58
N ALA A 132 7.32 -4.82 -8.78
CA ALA A 132 5.97 -5.18 -9.23
C ALA A 132 4.91 -4.71 -8.24
N LEU A 133 5.07 -5.06 -6.96
CA LEU A 133 4.11 -4.73 -5.91
C LEU A 133 4.02 -3.22 -5.68
N PHE A 134 5.13 -2.52 -5.45
CA PHE A 134 5.10 -1.07 -5.30
C PHE A 134 4.67 -0.35 -6.58
N GLY A 135 5.03 -0.89 -7.74
CA GLY A 135 4.65 -0.37 -9.04
C GLY A 135 3.15 -0.27 -9.25
N THR A 136 2.36 -1.17 -8.63
CA THR A 136 0.89 -1.10 -8.65
C THR A 136 0.34 0.20 -8.07
N ALA A 137 1.16 1.09 -7.48
CA ALA A 137 0.76 2.46 -7.16
C ALA A 137 0.26 3.25 -8.39
N MET A 138 0.59 2.83 -9.62
CA MET A 138 0.00 3.36 -10.86
C MET A 138 -1.36 2.75 -11.24
N ALA A 139 -1.87 1.78 -10.48
CA ALA A 139 -3.16 1.16 -10.77
C ALA A 139 -4.35 2.13 -10.89
N PRO A 140 -4.45 3.25 -10.12
CA PRO A 140 -5.52 4.22 -10.32
C PRO A 140 -5.59 4.77 -11.75
N ALA A 141 -4.45 4.93 -12.43
CA ALA A 141 -4.40 5.40 -13.82
C ALA A 141 -5.11 4.45 -14.79
N ILE A 142 -5.08 3.14 -14.53
CA ILE A 142 -5.77 2.14 -15.36
C ILE A 142 -7.29 2.31 -15.22
N SER A 143 -7.79 2.46 -13.98
CA SER A 143 -9.21 2.75 -13.75
C SER A 143 -9.64 4.08 -14.36
N GLU A 144 -8.79 5.10 -14.30
CA GLU A 144 -9.06 6.42 -14.88
C GLU A 144 -9.18 6.36 -16.41
N ILE A 145 -8.27 5.65 -17.10
CA ILE A 145 -8.37 5.49 -18.57
C ILE A 145 -9.61 4.68 -18.93
N ALA A 146 -9.85 3.57 -18.22
CA ALA A 146 -10.93 2.63 -18.52
C ALA A 146 -12.33 3.24 -18.34
N PHE A 147 -12.54 3.99 -17.25
CA PHE A 147 -13.87 4.44 -16.83
C PHE A 147 -14.02 5.96 -16.71
N GLY A 148 -12.94 6.72 -16.82
CA GLY A 148 -12.93 8.19 -16.69
C GLY A 148 -12.85 8.93 -18.03
N SER A 149 -12.69 8.21 -19.15
CA SER A 149 -12.69 8.81 -20.49
C SER A 149 -14.10 8.85 -21.09
N SER A 150 -14.33 9.77 -22.03
CA SER A 150 -15.57 9.84 -22.84
C SER A 150 -15.60 8.81 -23.97
N LEU A 151 -14.59 7.93 -24.05
CA LEU A 151 -14.49 6.88 -25.06
C LEU A 151 -15.44 5.73 -24.71
N SER A 152 -15.86 4.97 -25.72
CA SER A 152 -16.62 3.74 -25.48
C SER A 152 -15.76 2.70 -24.74
N LEU A 153 -16.40 1.87 -23.90
CA LEU A 153 -15.71 0.82 -23.14
C LEU A 153 -14.92 -0.15 -24.02
N MET A 154 -15.36 -0.35 -25.27
CA MET A 154 -14.67 -1.20 -26.25
C MET A 154 -13.28 -0.65 -26.63
N VAL A 155 -13.06 0.65 -26.50
CA VAL A 155 -11.79 1.32 -26.81
C VAL A 155 -11.02 1.64 -25.54
N SER A 156 -11.70 2.18 -24.52
CA SER A 156 -11.04 2.62 -23.28
C SER A 156 -10.43 1.46 -22.49
N LEU A 157 -11.10 0.30 -22.47
CA LEU A 157 -10.64 -0.86 -21.70
C LEU A 157 -9.35 -1.48 -22.28
N PRO A 158 -9.26 -1.82 -23.59
CA PRO A 158 -7.99 -2.28 -24.18
C PRO A 158 -6.87 -1.25 -24.03
N LEU A 159 -7.18 0.05 -24.19
CA LEU A 159 -6.21 1.13 -24.01
C LEU A 159 -5.67 1.15 -22.58
N ALA A 160 -6.54 1.07 -21.57
CA ALA A 160 -6.16 1.04 -20.17
C ALA A 160 -5.27 -0.16 -19.84
N LEU A 161 -5.62 -1.35 -20.33
CA LEU A 161 -4.82 -2.57 -20.13
C LEU A 161 -3.44 -2.44 -20.78
N PHE A 162 -3.39 -1.97 -22.04
CA PHE A 162 -2.13 -1.75 -22.76
C PHE A 162 -1.24 -0.71 -22.07
N SER A 163 -1.80 0.45 -21.71
CA SER A 163 -1.08 1.48 -20.97
C SER A 163 -0.58 0.96 -19.63
N GLY A 164 -1.38 0.19 -18.89
CA GLY A 164 -0.97 -0.43 -17.64
C GLY A 164 0.21 -1.40 -17.80
N ILE A 165 0.18 -2.26 -18.81
CA ILE A 165 1.29 -3.18 -19.12
C ILE A 165 2.54 -2.40 -19.49
N LEU A 166 2.43 -1.36 -20.34
CA LEU A 166 3.54 -0.49 -20.70
C LEU A 166 4.16 0.19 -19.47
N LEU A 167 3.31 0.80 -18.64
CA LEU A 167 3.74 1.47 -17.41
C LEU A 167 4.44 0.49 -16.46
N GLY A 168 3.86 -0.71 -16.26
CA GLY A 168 4.49 -1.77 -15.47
C GLY A 168 5.87 -2.18 -16.01
N PHE A 169 5.99 -2.38 -17.32
CA PHE A 169 7.25 -2.77 -17.96
C PHE A 169 8.39 -1.77 -17.70
N LEU A 170 8.06 -0.48 -17.60
CA LEU A 170 9.03 0.60 -17.40
C LEU A 170 9.42 0.82 -15.93
N ILE A 171 8.65 0.33 -14.96
CA ILE A 171 8.88 0.65 -13.52
C ILE A 171 10.25 0.20 -13.05
N TYR A 172 10.64 -1.06 -13.32
CA TYR A 172 11.92 -1.57 -12.84
C TYR A 172 13.14 -0.83 -13.43
N PRO A 173 13.29 -0.69 -14.77
CA PRO A 173 14.45 0.01 -15.33
C PRO A 173 14.53 1.48 -14.89
N LEU A 174 13.39 2.16 -14.76
CA LEU A 174 13.34 3.52 -14.22
C LEU A 174 13.74 3.57 -12.75
N ALA A 175 13.30 2.61 -11.94
CA ALA A 175 13.68 2.51 -10.53
C ALA A 175 15.18 2.31 -10.34
N VAL A 176 15.83 1.50 -11.17
CA VAL A 176 17.28 1.32 -11.12
C VAL A 176 18.01 2.61 -11.51
N SER A 177 17.55 3.30 -12.56
CA SER A 177 18.16 4.54 -13.03
C SER A 177 18.07 5.67 -11.98
N LEU A 178 16.91 5.82 -11.34
CA LEU A 178 16.65 6.91 -10.40
C LEU A 178 17.33 6.73 -9.02
N ILE A 179 17.81 5.53 -8.67
CA ILE A 179 18.63 5.33 -7.45
C ILE A 179 19.86 6.24 -7.45
N ASN A 180 20.47 6.43 -8.62
CA ASN A 180 21.67 7.26 -8.77
C ASN A 180 21.38 8.76 -8.54
N VAL A 181 20.15 9.20 -8.72
CA VAL A 181 19.76 10.61 -8.54
C VAL A 181 19.71 10.96 -7.05
N HIS A 182 19.19 10.05 -6.22
CA HIS A 182 19.03 10.29 -4.79
C HIS A 182 20.05 9.51 -3.93
N GLN A 183 21.02 8.81 -4.52
CA GLN A 183 22.13 8.12 -3.84
C GLN A 183 21.69 7.19 -2.69
N GLY A 184 20.54 6.51 -2.85
CA GLY A 184 20.00 5.64 -1.80
C GLY A 184 19.34 6.33 -0.59
N TYR A 185 19.22 7.67 -0.58
CA TYR A 185 18.56 8.41 0.51
C TYR A 185 17.02 8.38 0.46
N ASN A 186 16.43 7.96 -0.66
CA ASN A 186 14.98 7.85 -0.79
C ASN A 186 14.50 6.41 -0.54
N LEU A 187 14.04 6.14 0.69
CA LEU A 187 13.43 4.86 1.06
C LEU A 187 12.23 4.47 0.17
N TYR A 188 11.56 5.46 -0.43
CA TYR A 188 10.40 5.33 -1.31
C TYR A 188 10.77 5.39 -2.80
N ASN A 189 11.96 4.93 -3.22
CA ASN A 189 12.42 5.04 -4.61
C ASN A 189 11.37 4.60 -5.65
N ILE A 190 10.78 3.39 -5.51
CA ILE A 190 9.78 2.92 -6.49
C ILE A 190 8.52 3.81 -6.46
N GLY A 191 8.10 4.30 -5.29
CA GLY A 191 7.00 5.25 -5.18
C GLY A 191 7.30 6.57 -5.89
N PHE A 192 8.53 7.06 -5.75
CA PHE A 192 9.02 8.26 -6.46
C PHE A 192 9.04 8.05 -7.97
N VAL A 193 9.53 6.89 -8.43
CA VAL A 193 9.50 6.50 -9.85
C VAL A 193 8.08 6.50 -10.38
N VAL A 194 7.16 5.84 -9.67
CA VAL A 194 5.73 5.83 -10.02
C VAL A 194 5.16 7.24 -10.09
N GLY A 195 5.45 8.11 -9.12
CA GLY A 195 5.00 9.50 -9.13
C GLY A 195 5.52 10.28 -10.35
N MET A 196 6.81 10.18 -10.64
CA MET A 196 7.43 10.83 -11.80
C MET A 196 6.88 10.29 -13.12
N THR A 197 6.76 8.97 -13.26
CA THR A 197 6.17 8.34 -14.45
C THR A 197 4.71 8.75 -14.61
N GLY A 198 3.94 8.82 -13.53
CA GLY A 198 2.56 9.29 -13.54
C GLY A 198 2.45 10.74 -14.01
N LEU A 199 3.33 11.64 -13.56
CA LEU A 199 3.36 13.03 -14.03
C LEU A 199 3.60 13.14 -15.53
N VAL A 200 4.59 12.40 -16.06
CA VAL A 200 4.88 12.35 -17.50
C VAL A 200 3.68 11.79 -18.26
N PHE A 201 3.10 10.69 -17.77
CA PHE A 201 1.96 10.03 -18.40
C PHE A 201 0.73 10.95 -18.48
N VAL A 202 0.37 11.61 -17.38
CA VAL A 202 -0.73 12.59 -17.36
C VAL A 202 -0.44 13.77 -18.29
N SER A 203 0.82 14.21 -18.40
CA SER A 203 1.20 15.29 -19.32
C SER A 203 1.00 14.90 -20.78
N ILE A 204 1.33 13.66 -21.15
CA ILE A 204 1.07 13.11 -22.48
C ILE A 204 -0.44 13.05 -22.74
N LEU A 205 -1.24 12.52 -21.80
CA LEU A 205 -2.70 12.49 -21.95
C LEU A 205 -3.29 13.90 -22.15
N ARG A 206 -2.79 14.89 -21.41
CA ARG A 206 -3.18 16.30 -21.58
C ARG A 206 -2.86 16.84 -22.97
N SER A 207 -1.73 16.46 -23.56
CA SER A 207 -1.41 16.88 -24.94
C SER A 207 -2.38 16.31 -25.99
N PHE A 208 -3.03 15.18 -25.70
CA PHE A 208 -4.10 14.61 -26.52
C PHE A 208 -5.49 15.15 -26.17
N GLY A 209 -5.58 16.19 -25.33
CA GLY A 209 -6.83 16.84 -24.96
C GLY A 209 -7.57 16.20 -23.78
N TYR A 210 -7.01 15.19 -23.13
CA TYR A 210 -7.61 14.61 -21.92
C TYR A 210 -7.28 15.45 -20.68
N VAL A 211 -8.30 16.01 -20.05
CA VAL A 211 -8.17 16.76 -18.80
C VAL A 211 -8.75 15.91 -17.67
N PRO A 212 -7.92 15.32 -16.79
CA PRO A 212 -8.42 14.56 -15.65
C PRO A 212 -9.31 15.46 -14.78
N THR A 213 -10.52 15.00 -14.49
CA THR A 213 -11.41 15.71 -13.55
C THR A 213 -11.07 15.27 -12.12
N PRO A 214 -10.64 16.18 -11.23
CA PRO A 214 -10.34 15.79 -9.86
C PRO A 214 -11.63 15.37 -9.14
N LYS A 215 -11.82 14.06 -8.93
CA LYS A 215 -12.87 13.54 -8.05
C LYS A 215 -12.32 13.36 -6.65
N LEU A 216 -12.26 14.46 -5.90
CA LEU A 216 -11.91 14.48 -4.49
C LEU A 216 -13.08 13.94 -3.67
N ILE A 217 -13.11 12.62 -3.47
CA ILE A 217 -14.05 11.98 -2.54
C ILE A 217 -13.32 11.85 -1.23
N TRP A 218 -13.73 12.63 -0.22
CA TRP A 218 -13.14 12.66 1.11
C TRP A 218 -14.22 12.44 2.15
N THR A 219 -14.26 11.26 2.79
CA THR A 219 -15.23 11.01 3.86
C THR A 219 -14.73 11.56 5.20
N THR A 220 -15.68 12.02 6.01
CA THR A 220 -15.47 12.56 7.35
C THR A 220 -16.35 11.84 8.36
N GLY A 221 -16.04 11.96 9.66
CA GLY A 221 -16.87 11.43 10.75
C GLY A 221 -16.66 9.94 11.10
N ASN A 222 -15.77 9.23 10.41
CA ASN A 222 -15.49 7.81 10.66
C ASN A 222 -14.43 7.56 11.76
N ASN A 223 -13.95 8.61 12.42
CA ASN A 223 -12.77 8.58 13.30
C ASN A 223 -12.89 7.60 14.47
N LEU A 224 -14.05 7.52 15.11
CA LEU A 224 -14.23 6.63 16.26
C LEU A 224 -14.13 5.15 15.83
N VAL A 225 -14.92 4.78 14.82
CA VAL A 225 -15.02 3.39 14.32
C VAL A 225 -13.67 2.94 13.74
N LEU A 226 -13.08 3.74 12.85
CA LEU A 226 -11.80 3.40 12.22
C LEU A 226 -10.64 3.50 13.21
N GLY A 227 -10.68 4.45 14.15
CA GLY A 227 -9.67 4.59 15.20
C GLY A 227 -9.59 3.35 16.09
N ILE A 228 -10.75 2.86 16.57
CA ILE A 228 -10.84 1.63 17.37
C ILE A 228 -10.27 0.45 16.59
N TYR A 229 -10.67 0.29 15.32
CA TYR A 229 -10.18 -0.80 14.47
C TYR A 229 -8.65 -0.76 14.30
N LEU A 230 -8.10 0.40 13.91
CA LEU A 230 -6.66 0.54 13.64
C LEU A 230 -5.82 0.35 14.88
N ILE A 231 -6.23 0.95 16.01
CA ILE A 231 -5.53 0.79 17.29
C ILE A 231 -5.52 -0.69 17.70
N THR A 232 -6.67 -1.36 17.59
CA THR A 232 -6.78 -2.79 17.89
C THR A 232 -5.84 -3.61 16.99
N LEU A 233 -5.86 -3.37 15.68
CA LEU A 233 -5.01 -4.06 14.72
C LEU A 233 -3.52 -3.91 15.06
N PHE A 234 -3.05 -2.68 15.31
CA PHE A 234 -1.63 -2.44 15.59
C PHE A 234 -1.21 -2.92 16.98
N ILE A 235 -2.10 -2.88 17.98
CA ILE A 235 -1.86 -3.53 19.28
C ILE A 235 -1.69 -5.03 19.09
N LEU A 236 -2.57 -5.69 18.32
CA LEU A 236 -2.45 -7.14 18.07
C LEU A 236 -1.13 -7.49 17.36
N ILE A 237 -0.71 -6.70 16.36
CA ILE A 237 0.59 -6.89 15.69
C ILE A 237 1.75 -6.70 16.68
N LEU A 238 1.68 -5.67 17.53
CA LEU A 238 2.70 -5.40 18.54
C LEU A 238 2.80 -6.53 19.56
N LEU A 239 1.67 -6.98 20.11
CA LEU A 239 1.61 -8.07 21.08
C LEU A 239 2.10 -9.39 20.47
N TYR A 240 1.71 -9.69 19.23
CA TYR A 240 2.23 -10.87 18.53
C TYR A 240 3.75 -10.79 18.34
N GLY A 241 4.27 -9.61 17.96
CA GLY A 241 5.71 -9.35 17.89
C GLY A 241 6.42 -9.54 19.23
N PHE A 242 5.81 -9.09 20.32
CA PHE A 242 6.33 -9.23 21.69
C PHE A 242 6.43 -10.70 22.10
N ILE A 243 5.39 -11.49 21.84
CA ILE A 243 5.38 -12.94 22.11
C ILE A 243 6.48 -13.64 21.28
N MET A 244 6.60 -13.29 19.99
CA MET A 244 7.65 -13.84 19.11
C MET A 244 9.07 -13.38 19.49
N ASN A 245 9.21 -12.30 20.26
CA ASN A 245 10.49 -11.81 20.77
C ASN A 245 10.75 -12.23 22.23
N ASN A 246 10.25 -13.39 22.65
CA ASN A 246 10.41 -13.94 24.00
C ASN A 246 9.98 -12.97 25.11
N ASN A 247 8.89 -12.24 24.89
CA ASN A 247 8.32 -11.29 25.85
C ASN A 247 9.30 -10.19 26.30
N SER A 248 10.10 -9.66 25.37
CA SER A 248 11.08 -8.61 25.66
C SER A 248 10.96 -7.42 24.70
N PHE A 249 11.10 -6.20 25.22
CA PHE A 249 11.26 -4.97 24.43
C PHE A 249 12.72 -4.55 24.27
N ARG A 250 13.67 -5.23 24.94
CA ARG A 250 15.08 -4.79 24.99
C ARG A 250 15.71 -4.65 23.60
N ASN A 251 15.33 -5.53 22.68
CA ASN A 251 15.89 -5.57 21.33
C ASN A 251 15.36 -4.46 20.42
N VAL A 252 14.23 -3.82 20.75
CA VAL A 252 13.64 -2.73 19.93
C VAL A 252 14.57 -1.52 19.88
N ARG A 253 15.37 -1.32 20.93
CA ARG A 253 16.38 -0.25 20.96
C ARG A 253 17.41 -0.37 19.83
N LYS A 254 17.68 -1.58 19.33
CA LYS A 254 18.60 -1.80 18.21
C LYS A 254 18.04 -1.21 16.92
N ILE A 255 16.74 -1.38 16.65
CA ILE A 255 16.06 -0.75 15.50
C ILE A 255 16.25 0.78 15.51
N LEU A 256 16.14 1.42 16.67
CA LEU A 256 16.31 2.88 16.81
C LEU A 256 17.73 3.39 16.51
N GLY A 257 18.72 2.50 16.47
CA GLY A 257 20.11 2.82 16.14
C GLY A 257 20.40 2.84 14.64
N HIS A 258 19.51 2.31 13.80
CA HIS A 258 19.70 2.27 12.35
C HIS A 258 19.41 3.62 11.71
N SER A 259 20.16 3.96 10.65
CA SER A 259 20.06 5.27 9.99
C SER A 259 18.81 5.43 9.11
N GLY A 260 18.06 4.35 8.87
CA GLY A 260 16.82 4.37 8.06
C GLY A 260 17.03 4.61 6.56
N LYS A 261 18.27 4.58 6.05
CA LYS A 261 18.58 4.64 4.61
C LYS A 261 18.12 3.36 3.89
N LEU A 262 17.94 3.42 2.55
CA LEU A 262 17.61 2.25 1.73
C LEU A 262 18.54 1.07 2.07
N MET A 263 17.98 -0.14 2.08
CA MET A 263 18.59 -1.44 2.48
C MET A 263 18.46 -1.86 3.95
N SER A 264 17.79 -1.07 4.80
CA SER A 264 17.56 -1.44 6.21
C SER A 264 16.39 -2.44 6.38
N ASP A 265 16.57 -3.69 5.93
CA ASP A 265 15.60 -4.76 6.17
C ASP A 265 15.66 -5.25 7.62
N PHE A 266 14.73 -4.78 8.46
CA PHE A 266 14.74 -5.10 9.90
C PHE A 266 14.43 -6.57 10.18
N ILE A 267 13.75 -7.27 9.27
CA ILE A 267 13.51 -8.72 9.44
C ILE A 267 14.84 -9.47 9.36
N GLN A 268 15.70 -9.08 8.41
CA GLN A 268 17.03 -9.67 8.26
C GLN A 268 18.02 -9.19 9.34
N LEU A 269 17.94 -7.92 9.74
CA LEU A 269 18.90 -7.30 10.67
C LEU A 269 18.60 -7.62 12.14
N GLU A 270 17.35 -7.53 12.56
CA GLU A 270 16.94 -7.57 13.98
C GLU A 270 15.94 -8.69 14.29
N GLY A 271 15.49 -9.41 13.26
CA GLY A 271 14.57 -10.54 13.39
C GLY A 271 13.10 -10.14 13.29
N TYR A 272 12.27 -11.15 13.03
CA TYR A 272 10.84 -10.96 12.74
C TYR A 272 10.05 -10.39 13.93
N GLY A 273 10.23 -10.92 15.15
CA GLY A 273 9.50 -10.46 16.33
C GLY A 273 9.74 -8.98 16.67
N VAL A 274 11.02 -8.55 16.69
CA VAL A 274 11.41 -7.15 16.95
C VAL A 274 10.84 -6.21 15.88
N THR A 275 10.87 -6.67 14.62
CA THR A 275 10.29 -5.93 13.50
C THR A 275 8.79 -5.69 13.67
N LEU A 276 8.02 -6.70 14.06
CA LEU A 276 6.59 -6.57 14.30
C LEU A 276 6.25 -5.60 15.43
N ILE A 277 7.04 -5.61 16.51
CA ILE A 277 6.89 -4.63 17.59
C ILE A 277 7.05 -3.21 17.04
N ASN A 278 8.09 -2.98 16.23
CA ASN A 278 8.33 -1.67 15.61
C ASN A 278 7.21 -1.28 14.64
N MET A 279 6.73 -2.20 13.79
CA MET A 279 5.59 -1.94 12.90
C MET A 279 4.34 -1.53 13.68
N GLY A 280 4.00 -2.25 14.76
CA GLY A 280 2.88 -1.92 15.63
C GLY A 280 3.02 -0.55 16.29
N LEU A 281 4.20 -0.24 16.86
CA LEU A 281 4.48 1.06 17.47
C LEU A 281 4.36 2.20 16.47
N VAL A 282 4.97 2.06 15.30
CA VAL A 282 4.95 3.07 14.23
C VAL A 282 3.53 3.27 13.69
N GLY A 283 2.74 2.20 13.55
CA GLY A 283 1.33 2.26 13.19
C GLY A 283 0.51 3.02 14.23
N LEU A 284 0.65 2.69 15.52
CA LEU A 284 -0.03 3.39 16.62
C LEU A 284 0.33 4.88 16.67
N ILE A 285 1.61 5.23 16.57
CA ILE A 285 2.07 6.62 16.51
C ILE A 285 1.40 7.36 15.33
N SER A 286 1.27 6.70 14.18
CA SER A 286 0.63 7.29 12.99
C SER A 286 -0.87 7.53 13.18
N VAL A 287 -1.59 6.60 13.83
CA VAL A 287 -3.01 6.79 14.16
C VAL A 287 -3.19 7.94 15.14
N VAL A 288 -2.41 7.96 16.23
CA VAL A 288 -2.47 9.03 17.24
C VAL A 288 -2.14 10.37 16.59
N TYR A 289 -1.14 10.43 15.73
CA TYR A 289 -0.76 11.65 15.03
C TYR A 289 -1.92 12.24 14.20
N ILE A 290 -2.61 11.43 13.39
CA ILE A 290 -3.74 11.89 12.57
C ILE A 290 -4.88 12.42 13.47
N LEU A 291 -5.19 11.73 14.57
CA LEU A 291 -6.23 12.16 15.50
C LEU A 291 -5.84 13.46 16.24
N LEU A 292 -4.57 13.64 16.60
CA LEU A 292 -4.08 14.85 17.27
C LEU A 292 -4.17 16.09 16.38
N ILE A 293 -3.94 15.95 15.08
CA ILE A 293 -4.09 17.05 14.11
C ILE A 293 -5.53 17.24 13.65
N GLN A 294 -6.50 16.57 14.29
CA GLN A 294 -7.93 16.61 13.92
C GLN A 294 -8.20 16.17 12.48
N GLY A 295 -7.36 15.30 11.93
CA GLY A 295 -7.55 14.75 10.59
C GLY A 295 -8.64 13.68 10.57
N ASP A 296 -9.29 13.52 9.42
CA ASP A 296 -10.25 12.45 9.18
C ASP A 296 -9.55 11.11 8.91
N LEU A 297 -10.00 10.06 9.59
CA LEU A 297 -9.71 8.69 9.22
C LEU A 297 -10.64 8.29 8.08
N ASN A 298 -10.04 8.04 6.93
CA ASN A 298 -10.70 7.64 5.69
C ASN A 298 -9.74 6.81 4.83
N GLY A 299 -10.14 6.41 3.62
CA GLY A 299 -9.33 5.53 2.79
C GLY A 299 -7.90 6.03 2.55
N PRO A 300 -7.70 7.27 2.04
CA PRO A 300 -6.37 7.85 1.87
C PRO A 300 -5.52 7.91 3.15
N THR A 301 -6.09 8.35 4.28
CA THR A 301 -5.32 8.48 5.53
C THR A 301 -4.98 7.12 6.15
N ILE A 302 -5.90 6.14 6.11
CA ILE A 302 -5.61 4.74 6.45
C ILE A 302 -4.49 4.21 5.57
N GLY A 303 -4.53 4.52 4.28
CA GLY A 303 -3.50 4.15 3.35
C GLY A 303 -2.12 4.67 3.73
N GLY A 304 -2.04 5.94 4.11
CA GLY A 304 -0.83 6.54 4.69
C GLY A 304 -0.36 5.80 5.94
N ILE A 305 -1.25 5.56 6.91
CA ILE A 305 -0.93 4.85 8.16
C ILE A 305 -0.38 3.46 7.88
N PHE A 306 -1.01 2.70 6.99
CA PHE A 306 -0.57 1.37 6.58
C PHE A 306 0.79 1.40 5.89
N THR A 307 1.06 2.40 5.05
CA THR A 307 2.38 2.59 4.45
C THR A 307 3.44 2.89 5.51
N VAL A 308 3.18 3.80 6.46
CA VAL A 308 4.15 4.10 7.52
C VAL A 308 4.42 2.86 8.38
N ALA A 309 3.38 2.11 8.77
CA ALA A 309 3.49 0.86 9.51
C ALA A 309 4.22 -0.24 8.73
N GLY A 310 3.92 -0.40 7.44
CA GLY A 310 4.57 -1.34 6.53
C GLY A 310 6.07 -1.11 6.42
N PHE A 311 6.48 0.14 6.21
CA PHE A 311 7.89 0.53 6.22
C PHE A 311 8.52 0.48 7.63
N GLY A 312 7.72 0.23 8.67
CA GLY A 312 8.23 -0.23 9.97
C GLY A 312 8.97 -1.57 9.89
N ALA A 313 8.79 -2.34 8.81
CA ALA A 313 9.63 -3.51 8.49
C ALA A 313 10.88 -3.17 7.67
N PHE A 314 10.93 -1.98 7.09
CA PHE A 314 11.95 -1.56 6.13
C PHE A 314 12.30 -0.08 6.32
N GLY A 315 13.24 0.19 7.22
CA GLY A 315 13.87 1.51 7.38
C GLY A 315 13.15 2.54 8.25
N LYS A 316 11.86 2.41 8.58
CA LYS A 316 11.16 3.36 9.47
C LYS A 316 11.11 2.91 10.92
N HIS A 317 11.33 3.85 11.83
CA HIS A 317 11.20 3.64 13.27
C HIS A 317 10.81 4.95 13.96
N PRO A 318 10.31 4.93 15.22
CA PRO A 318 9.81 6.13 15.90
C PRO A 318 10.75 7.34 15.84
N LYS A 319 12.05 7.12 16.08
CA LYS A 319 13.06 8.19 16.05
C LYS A 319 13.23 8.90 14.69
N ASN A 320 12.95 8.26 13.55
CA ASN A 320 13.09 8.90 12.23
C ASN A 320 11.77 9.41 11.64
N ILE A 321 10.62 8.95 12.12
CA ILE A 321 9.32 9.46 11.68
C ILE A 321 8.84 10.67 12.50
N LEU A 322 9.13 10.71 13.81
CA LEU A 322 8.63 11.77 14.69
C LEU A 322 9.12 13.17 14.31
N PRO A 323 10.41 13.38 13.95
CA PRO A 323 10.85 14.69 13.45
C PRO A 323 10.12 15.14 12.19
N ILE A 324 9.76 14.19 11.30
CA ILE A 324 9.01 14.49 10.07
C ILE A 324 7.58 14.91 10.44
N PHE A 325 6.92 14.19 11.35
CA PHE A 325 5.57 14.55 11.83
C PHE A 325 5.55 15.91 12.52
N LEU A 326 6.55 16.21 13.36
CA LEU A 326 6.71 17.53 13.95
C LEU A 326 6.91 18.62 12.89
N GLY A 327 7.73 18.36 11.87
CA GLY A 327 7.93 19.29 10.76
C GLY A 327 6.64 19.57 9.98
N VAL A 328 5.81 18.54 9.74
CA VAL A 328 4.50 18.71 9.08
C VAL A 328 3.55 19.52 9.96
N LEU A 329 3.48 19.23 11.26
CA LEU A 329 2.67 19.99 12.22
C LEU A 329 3.08 21.46 12.30
N LEU A 330 4.37 21.74 12.41
CA LEU A 330 4.88 23.12 12.41
C LEU A 330 4.58 23.80 11.08
N GLY A 331 4.75 23.09 9.95
CA GLY A 331 4.42 23.59 8.62
C GLY A 331 2.93 23.89 8.43
N SER A 332 2.03 23.12 9.05
CA SER A 332 0.59 23.39 8.99
C SER A 332 0.20 24.62 9.79
N LEU A 333 0.86 24.90 10.91
CA LEU A 333 0.64 26.11 11.71
C LEU A 333 1.08 27.39 10.99
N LEU A 334 2.06 27.29 10.09
CA LEU A 334 2.58 28.43 9.31
C LEU A 334 1.79 28.70 8.03
N LYS A 335 0.91 27.78 7.61
CA LYS A 335 0.11 27.93 6.39
C LYS A 335 -1.22 28.62 6.68
N VAL A 336 -1.58 29.55 5.79
CA VAL A 336 -2.81 30.37 5.84
C VAL A 336 -4.06 29.61 5.37
N PHE A 337 -3.90 28.43 4.77
CA PHE A 337 -5.00 27.61 4.27
C PHE A 337 -5.20 26.42 5.21
N SER A 338 -5.95 26.67 6.28
CA SER A 338 -6.59 25.68 7.14
C SER A 338 -8.03 25.51 6.73
#